data_AF-A0A7X1CIE7-F1
#
_entry.id   AF-A0A7X1CIE7-F1
#
_cell.length_a   1.000
_cell.length_b   1.000
_cell.length_c   1.000
_cell.angle_alpha   90.00
_cell.angle_beta   90.00
_cell.angle_gamma   90.00
#
_symmetry.space_group_name_H-M   'P 1'
#
loop_
_entity.id
_entity.type
_entity.pdbx_description
1 polymer ?
#
loop_
_entity_poly.entity_id
_entity_poly.type
_entity_poly.pdbx_seq_one_letter_code
_entity_poly.pdbx_strand_id
1 'polypeptide(L)'
;MTTEKIAFLPLGSICIVKGNTKKVMIIARGLATVIQQETVYFDYGACLYPEGMMGDSLLYFNKEDIAKVVHNGFEDEDNELMLDNLNMWVEQANLPKGDVYALNKQNQKTT
;
A
#
# COMPACT_ATOMS: atom_id res chain seq x y z
N MET A 1 -11.33 19.21 -7.42
CA MET A 1 -10.18 19.28 -6.50
C MET A 1 -9.11 18.45 -7.15
N THR A 2 -7.96 19.03 -7.50
CA THR A 2 -6.83 18.26 -8.08
C THR A 2 -6.22 17.42 -6.97
N THR A 3 -6.36 16.09 -7.05
CA THR A 3 -5.69 15.17 -6.15
C THR A 3 -4.18 15.30 -6.39
N GLU A 4 -3.38 15.55 -5.35
CA GLU A 4 -1.92 15.58 -5.53
C GLU A 4 -1.42 14.24 -6.04
N LYS A 5 -0.53 14.28 -7.04
CA LYS A 5 0.10 13.09 -7.61
C LYS A 5 0.84 12.35 -6.50
N ILE A 6 0.40 11.13 -6.19
CA ILE A 6 1.09 10.28 -5.23
C ILE A 6 2.35 9.75 -5.90
N ALA A 7 3.51 10.14 -5.37
CA ALA A 7 4.77 9.51 -5.73
C ALA A 7 4.85 8.13 -5.08
N PHE A 8 4.26 7.12 -5.73
CA PHE A 8 4.33 5.73 -5.30
C PHE A 8 5.77 5.20 -5.37
N LEU A 9 6.18 4.46 -4.34
CA LEU A 9 7.45 3.73 -4.35
C LEU A 9 7.37 2.55 -5.34
N PRO A 10 8.49 2.19 -6.00
CA PRO A 10 8.52 1.03 -6.89
C PRO A 10 8.30 -0.29 -6.15
N LEU A 11 7.88 -1.33 -6.87
CA LEU A 11 7.77 -2.68 -6.29
C LEU A 11 9.15 -3.20 -5.88
N GLY A 12 9.18 -4.00 -4.82
CA GLY A 12 10.43 -4.46 -4.20
C GLY A 12 11.05 -3.43 -3.25
N SER A 13 10.50 -2.22 -3.12
CA SER A 13 10.94 -1.26 -2.11
C SER A 13 10.78 -1.85 -0.72
N ILE A 14 11.83 -1.76 0.09
CA ILE A 14 11.82 -2.24 1.48
C ILE A 14 11.65 -1.04 2.40
N CYS A 15 10.65 -1.05 3.25
CA CYS A 15 10.36 0.03 4.18
C CYS A 15 10.09 -0.46 5.61
N ILE A 16 10.11 0.49 6.54
CA ILE A 16 9.64 0.34 7.91
C ILE A 16 8.38 1.22 8.03
N VAL A 17 7.29 0.62 8.49
CA VAL A 17 6.00 1.29 8.70
C VAL A 17 5.90 1.72 10.16
N LYS A 18 5.28 2.88 10.42
CA LYS A 18 5.05 3.40 11.78
C LYS A 18 4.34 2.35 12.65
N GLY A 19 4.80 2.21 13.89
CA GLY A 19 4.25 1.23 14.83
C GLY A 19 4.71 -0.21 14.62
N ASN A 20 5.56 -0.49 13.61
CA ASN A 20 6.14 -1.82 13.38
C ASN A 20 7.68 -1.74 13.41
N THR A 21 8.33 -2.77 13.97
CA THR A 21 9.81 -2.90 13.96
C THR A 21 10.32 -3.78 12.83
N LYS A 22 9.46 -4.59 12.21
CA LYS A 22 9.82 -5.42 11.06
C LYS A 22 9.86 -4.61 9.77
N LYS A 23 10.76 -5.01 8.87
CA LYS A 23 10.78 -4.51 7.49
C LYS A 23 9.67 -5.18 6.69
N VAL A 24 9.11 -4.44 5.75
CA VAL A 24 8.15 -4.96 4.78
C VAL A 24 8.63 -4.64 3.37
N MET A 25 8.26 -5.48 2.41
CA MET A 25 8.55 -5.27 1.00
C MET A 25 7.26 -4.99 0.25
N ILE A 26 7.20 -3.86 -0.46
CA ILE A 26 6.04 -3.47 -1.27
C ILE A 26 5.93 -4.42 -2.46
N ILE A 27 4.79 -5.09 -2.58
CA ILE A 27 4.49 -6.05 -3.65
C ILE A 27 3.19 -5.73 -4.41
N ALA A 28 2.46 -4.71 -3.98
CA ALA A 28 1.26 -4.21 -4.65
C ALA A 28 1.08 -2.71 -4.40
N ARG A 29 0.42 -2.03 -5.33
CA ARG A 29 0.17 -0.57 -5.32
C ARG A 29 -1.29 -0.29 -5.71
N GLY A 30 -1.91 0.70 -5.09
CA GLY A 30 -3.27 1.15 -5.43
C GLY A 30 -4.33 0.05 -5.27
N LEU A 31 -4.46 -0.50 -4.06
CA LEU A 31 -5.38 -1.60 -3.78
C LEU A 31 -6.70 -1.07 -3.22
N ALA A 32 -7.83 -1.45 -3.81
CA ALA A 32 -9.15 -1.20 -3.24
C ALA A 32 -9.65 -2.41 -2.42
N THR A 33 -10.30 -2.16 -1.29
CA THR A 33 -10.93 -3.18 -0.44
C THR A 33 -12.16 -2.62 0.29
N VAL A 34 -12.94 -3.48 0.92
CA VAL A 34 -14.14 -3.08 1.67
C VAL A 34 -13.87 -3.13 3.18
N ILE A 35 -13.99 -1.99 3.84
CA ILE A 35 -13.94 -1.85 5.31
C ILE A 35 -15.30 -1.34 5.78
N GLN A 36 -15.95 -2.05 6.71
CA GLN A 36 -17.23 -1.62 7.30
C GLN A 36 -18.29 -1.20 6.26
N GLN A 37 -18.41 -1.92 5.15
CA GLN A 37 -19.32 -1.66 4.02
C GLN A 37 -18.97 -0.44 3.14
N GLU A 38 -17.84 0.23 3.39
CA GLU A 38 -17.30 1.28 2.54
C GLU A 38 -16.11 0.75 1.71
N THR A 39 -16.11 1.04 0.41
CA THR A 39 -14.96 0.77 -0.45
C THR A 39 -13.91 1.84 -0.20
N VAL A 40 -12.73 1.43 0.24
CA VAL A 40 -11.58 2.30 0.48
C VAL A 40 -10.39 1.84 -0.36
N TYR A 41 -9.40 2.70 -0.55
CA TYR A 41 -8.13 2.29 -1.16
C TYR A 41 -6.93 2.48 -0.24
N PHE A 42 -5.90 1.66 -0.42
CA PHE A 42 -4.60 1.80 0.21
C PHE A 42 -3.52 2.04 -0.85
N ASP A 43 -2.52 2.84 -0.49
CA ASP A 43 -1.41 3.10 -1.40
C ASP A 43 -0.61 1.83 -1.70
N TYR A 44 -0.39 0.99 -0.68
CA TYR A 44 0.50 -0.17 -0.77
C TYR A 44 -0.09 -1.44 -0.14
N GLY A 45 0.25 -2.57 -0.76
CA GLY A 45 0.23 -3.89 -0.16
C GLY A 45 1.64 -4.46 -0.08
N ALA A 46 2.00 -5.06 1.05
CA ALA A 46 3.32 -5.60 1.29
C ALA A 46 3.32 -6.98 1.95
N CYS A 47 4.47 -7.64 1.86
CA CYS A 47 4.79 -8.83 2.63
C CYS A 47 5.92 -8.53 3.63
N LEU A 48 6.18 -9.46 4.55
CA LEU A 48 7.28 -9.32 5.50
C LEU A 48 8.63 -9.51 4.79
N TYR A 49 9.66 -8.82 5.25
CA TYR A 49 11.03 -9.02 4.78
C TYR A 49 11.95 -9.41 5.95
N PRO A 50 12.77 -10.47 5.83
CA PRO A 50 13.06 -11.26 4.62
C PRO A 50 12.12 -12.46 4.39
N GLU A 51 11.10 -12.67 5.22
CA GLU A 51 10.29 -13.89 5.20
C GLU A 51 9.44 -14.07 3.94
N GLY A 52 9.03 -12.97 3.30
CA GLY A 52 8.15 -12.98 2.13
C GLY A 52 6.67 -13.11 2.50
N MET A 53 5.88 -13.66 1.57
CA MET A 53 4.45 -13.92 1.76
C MET A 53 4.23 -15.07 2.75
N MET A 54 3.37 -14.85 3.74
CA MET A 54 2.89 -15.91 4.64
C MET A 54 1.41 -16.18 4.32
N GLY A 55 1.16 -17.24 3.54
CA GLY A 55 -0.17 -17.50 2.98
C GLY A 55 -0.60 -16.39 2.02
N ASP A 56 -1.89 -16.08 2.02
CA ASP A 56 -2.50 -15.08 1.11
C ASP A 56 -2.66 -13.69 1.76
N SER A 57 -1.97 -13.45 2.88
CA SER A 57 -2.12 -12.21 3.65
C SER A 57 -1.21 -11.09 3.13
N LEU A 58 -1.80 -9.93 2.86
CA LEU A 58 -1.09 -8.68 2.59
C LEU A 58 -1.16 -7.73 3.78
N LEU A 59 -0.07 -7.00 4.00
CA LEU A 59 -0.02 -5.85 4.90
C LEU A 59 -0.37 -4.58 4.11
N TYR A 60 -1.45 -3.91 4.49
CA TYR A 60 -1.93 -2.69 3.84
C TYR A 60 -1.45 -1.46 4.61
N PHE A 61 -0.98 -0.43 3.90
CA PHE A 61 -0.61 0.86 4.49
C PHE A 61 -0.56 1.96 3.43
N ASN A 62 -0.60 3.21 3.89
CA ASN A 62 -0.52 4.39 3.05
C ASN A 62 0.89 5.01 3.10
N LYS A 63 1.19 5.90 2.15
CA LYS A 63 2.49 6.59 2.07
C LYS A 63 2.84 7.33 3.36
N GLU A 64 1.87 7.97 3.99
CA GLU A 64 2.01 8.67 5.27
C GLU A 64 2.37 7.74 6.44
N ASP A 65 2.14 6.44 6.31
CA ASP A 65 2.48 5.44 7.33
C ASP A 65 3.94 4.98 7.25
N ILE A 66 4.66 5.32 6.17
CA ILE A 66 6.07 4.96 6.01
C ILE A 66 6.91 5.79 6.98
N ALA A 67 7.61 5.11 7.90
CA ALA A 67 8.57 5.73 8.80
C ALA A 67 9.94 5.89 8.14
N LYS A 68 10.37 4.89 7.37
CA LYS A 68 11.66 4.89 6.68
C LYS A 68 11.64 4.02 5.43
N VAL A 69 12.20 4.53 4.32
CA VAL A 69 12.58 3.70 3.17
C VAL A 69 13.99 3.16 3.42
N VAL A 70 14.13 1.84 3.40
CA VAL A 70 15.39 1.12 3.63
C VAL A 70 16.09 0.83 2.29
N HIS A 71 15.30 0.53 1.26
CA HIS A 71 15.78 0.26 -0.09
C HIS A 71 14.73 0.73 -1.10
N ASN A 72 15.18 1.41 -2.16
CA ASN A 72 14.32 1.72 -3.31
C ASN A 72 14.15 0.47 -4.16
N GLY A 73 12.92 0.21 -4.61
CA GLY A 73 12.60 -0.95 -5.43
C GLY A 73 13.15 -0.86 -6.85
N PHE A 74 12.74 -1.82 -7.68
CA PHE A 74 13.13 -1.86 -9.08
C PHE A 74 12.33 -0.82 -9.89
N GLU A 75 13.03 -0.05 -10.72
CA GLU A 75 12.45 1.01 -11.55
C GLU A 75 13.02 0.98 -12.97
N ASP A 76 12.12 1.11 -13.94
CA ASP A 76 12.36 1.17 -15.38
C ASP A 76 11.20 1.93 -16.07
N GLU A 77 11.19 1.96 -17.40
CA GLU A 77 10.16 2.62 -18.20
C GLU A 77 8.75 2.03 -17.95
N ASP A 78 8.64 0.72 -17.71
CA ASP A 78 7.37 0.08 -17.36
C ASP A 78 6.86 0.55 -16.00
N ASN A 79 7.75 0.72 -15.03
CA ASN A 79 7.41 1.31 -13.74
C ASN A 79 6.91 2.76 -13.90
N GLU A 80 7.55 3.58 -14.73
CA GLU A 80 7.11 4.96 -14.99
C GLU A 80 5.69 5.01 -15.57
N LEU A 81 5.40 4.19 -16.59
CA LEU A 81 4.06 4.08 -17.17
C LEU A 81 3.03 3.62 -16.13
N MET A 82 3.39 2.68 -15.26
CA MET A 82 2.51 2.20 -14.19
C MET A 82 2.23 3.29 -13.15
N LEU A 83 3.19 4.16 -12.83
CA LEU A 83 2.99 5.28 -11.91
C LEU A 83 1.96 6.27 -12.45
N ASP A 84 1.96 6.54 -13.76
CA ASP A 84 0.96 7.40 -14.39
C ASP A 84 -0.43 6.76 -14.36
N ASN A 85 -0.54 5.48 -14.71
CA ASN A 85 -1.79 4.73 -14.65
C ASN A 85 -2.38 4.68 -13.22
N LEU A 86 -1.53 4.49 -12.20
CA LEU A 86 -1.97 4.48 -10.80
C LEU A 86 -2.54 5.83 -10.36
N ASN A 87 -1.88 6.93 -10.73
CA ASN A 87 -2.35 8.26 -10.37
C ASN A 87 -3.67 8.61 -11.09
N MET A 88 -3.80 8.24 -12.36
CA MET A 88 -5.07 8.36 -13.09
C MET A 88 -6.18 7.54 -12.42
N TRP A 89 -5.88 6.30 -12.03
CA TRP A 89 -6.86 5.44 -11.36
C TRP A 89 -7.29 6.01 -10.01
N VAL A 90 -6.36 6.49 -9.17
CA VAL A 90 -6.70 7.10 -7.87
C VAL A 90 -7.61 8.30 -8.04
N GLU A 91 -7.34 9.16 -9.02
CA GLU A 91 -8.17 10.33 -9.31
C GLU A 91 -9.58 9.93 -9.80
N GLN A 92 -9.68 8.94 -10.68
CA GLN A 92 -10.95 8.49 -11.25
C GLN A 92 -11.80 7.69 -10.26
N ALA A 93 -11.16 6.84 -9.44
CA ALA A 93 -11.85 5.99 -8.48
C ALA A 93 -12.55 6.82 -7.40
N ASN A 94 -11.99 7.99 -7.05
CA ASN A 94 -12.53 8.91 -6.05
C ASN A 94 -12.92 8.20 -4.74
N LEU A 95 -12.10 7.22 -4.34
CA LEU A 95 -12.28 6.43 -3.13
C LEU A 95 -11.58 7.12 -1.96
N PRO A 96 -12.15 7.05 -0.75
CA PRO A 96 -11.44 7.48 0.44
C PRO A 96 -10.24 6.56 0.72
N LYS A 97 -9.18 7.12 1.31
CA LYS A 97 -8.06 6.31 1.82
C LYS A 97 -8.54 5.44 2.98
N GLY A 98 -8.08 4.19 3.00
CA GLY A 98 -8.37 3.24 4.05
C GLY A 98 -7.62 3.54 5.34
N ASP A 99 -8.27 3.30 6.47
CA ASP A 99 -7.64 3.31 7.80
C ASP A 99 -7.11 1.91 8.14
N VAL A 100 -5.78 1.81 8.27
CA VAL A 100 -5.06 0.57 8.62
C VAL A 100 -5.57 -0.01 9.96
N TYR A 101 -5.89 0.83 10.95
CA TYR A 101 -6.39 0.36 12.24
C TYR A 101 -7.81 -0.22 12.12
N ALA A 102 -8.67 0.41 11.31
CA ALA A 102 -10.01 -0.09 11.03
C ALA A 102 -9.97 -1.45 10.32
N LEU A 103 -9.07 -1.61 9.33
CA LEU A 103 -8.86 -2.86 8.62
C LEU A 103 -8.41 -3.99 9.58
N ASN A 104 -7.42 -3.71 10.42
CA ASN A 104 -6.90 -4.69 11.38
C ASN A 104 -7.97 -5.14 12.39
N LYS A 105 -8.81 -4.21 12.87
CA LYS A 105 -9.95 -4.55 13.75
C LYS A 105 -10.99 -5.42 13.05
N GLN A 106 -11.24 -5.21 11.76
CA GLN A 106 -12.17 -6.04 11.00
C GLN A 106 -11.64 -7.47 10.88
N ASN A 107 -10.36 -7.64 10.52
CA ASN A 107 -9.75 -8.96 10.34
C ASN A 107 -9.72 -9.79 11.65
N GLN A 108 -9.60 -9.13 12.81
CA GLN A 108 -9.64 -9.80 14.12
C GLN A 108 -11.03 -10.28 14.56
N LYS A 109 -12.12 -9.73 13.99
CA LYS A 109 -13.50 -10.15 14.33
C LYS A 109 -13.99 -11.35 13.54
N THR A 110 -13.31 -11.68 12.44
CA THR A 110 -13.62 -12.84 11.56
C THR A 110 -12.84 -14.10 11.92
N THR A 111 -12.04 -14.08 13.00
CA THR A 111 -11.35 -15.24 13.58
C THR A 111 -11.98 -15.57 14.93
#